data_AF-G3NV08-F1
#
_entry.id   AF-G3NV08-F1
#
_cell.length_a   1.000
_cell.length_b   1.000
_cell.length_c   1.000
_cell.angle_alpha   90.00
_cell.angle_beta   90.00
_cell.angle_gamma   90.00
#
_symmetry.space_group_name_H-M   'P 1'
#
loop_
_entity.id
_entity.type
_entity.pdbx_description
1 polymer ?
#
loop_
_entity_poly.entity_id
_entity_poly.type
_entity_poly.pdbx_seq_one_letter_code
_entity_poly.pdbx_strand_id
1 'polypeptide(L)'
;MSSASNGRKNRPRSAGNIFQIGKPPHRDPERRESTESARKAQRAVADCRMIVQEFNTLVALYRELVISIGEITVDCPSLRAEMLKTRTKGCEMARAAHHSLSLISGPEDGEIHPEICRLFIQLQCCLEMYITEMLKSVCLLGSLQLHRKGKDSCGPTGVQNKTEESCDIPILEDTSSTPTDCPHLSWLVATDIDNIEMDMREMKNLLSKLRETMPLPLKNQDDSSLLNLTPYPLVRQRKRRFFGLCCLVTS
;
A
#
# COMPACT_ATOMS: atom_id res chain seq x y z
N MET A 1 -61.82 -40.58 35.36
CA MET A 1 -62.18 -41.92 34.83
C MET A 1 -62.64 -41.75 33.39
N SER A 2 -62.26 -42.67 32.50
CA SER A 2 -62.86 -42.90 31.16
C SER A 2 -62.73 -41.77 30.11
N SER A 3 -62.65 -42.02 28.80
CA SER A 3 -62.20 -43.17 28.00
C SER A 3 -61.92 -42.67 26.58
N ALA A 4 -60.93 -43.24 25.88
CA ALA A 4 -60.72 -42.94 24.45
C ALA A 4 -61.66 -43.77 23.55
N SER A 5 -61.97 -43.30 22.34
CA SER A 5 -62.61 -44.09 21.29
C SER A 5 -61.85 -43.98 19.96
N ASN A 6 -61.41 -45.14 19.46
CA ASN A 6 -60.68 -45.26 18.19
C ASN A 6 -61.58 -45.05 16.97
N GLY A 7 -61.04 -44.45 15.91
CA GLY A 7 -61.72 -44.24 14.64
C GLY A 7 -60.82 -44.49 13.42
N ARG A 8 -60.39 -45.74 13.19
CA ARG A 8 -59.73 -46.13 11.92
C ARG A 8 -60.75 -46.03 10.78
N LYS A 9 -60.41 -45.31 9.71
CA LYS A 9 -61.04 -45.47 8.38
C LYS A 9 -59.98 -45.73 7.32
N ASN A 10 -60.20 -46.78 6.54
CA ASN A 10 -59.23 -47.33 5.60
C ASN A 10 -59.14 -46.47 4.33
N ARG A 11 -57.92 -46.26 3.82
CA ARG A 11 -57.68 -45.70 2.48
C ARG A 11 -57.33 -46.86 1.52
N PRO A 12 -57.86 -46.92 0.28
CA PRO A 12 -57.61 -48.06 -0.60
C PRO A 12 -56.14 -48.17 -1.00
N ARG A 13 -55.59 -49.40 -1.00
CA ARG A 13 -54.43 -49.73 -1.83
C ARG A 13 -54.91 -49.94 -3.26
N SER A 14 -54.29 -49.26 -4.22
CA SER A 14 -54.24 -49.74 -5.60
C SER A 14 -52.77 -49.91 -5.97
N ALA A 15 -52.41 -51.10 -6.44
CA ALA A 15 -51.06 -51.39 -6.91
C ALA A 15 -51.02 -51.13 -8.43
N GLY A 16 -50.11 -50.28 -8.87
CA GLY A 16 -49.91 -49.94 -10.27
C GLY A 16 -48.50 -49.42 -10.47
N ASN A 17 -47.59 -50.32 -10.84
CA ASN A 17 -46.17 -50.03 -10.96
C ASN A 17 -45.85 -49.61 -12.41
N ILE A 18 -45.62 -48.32 -12.66
CA ILE A 18 -45.06 -47.83 -13.93
C ILE A 18 -43.95 -46.83 -13.62
N PHE A 19 -42.75 -47.12 -14.11
CA PHE A 19 -41.61 -46.22 -14.02
C PHE A 19 -41.90 -44.91 -14.75
N GLN A 20 -41.90 -43.79 -14.03
CA GLN A 20 -41.62 -42.48 -14.60
C GLN A 20 -40.35 -41.92 -13.98
N ILE A 21 -39.30 -41.86 -14.80
CA ILE A 21 -38.06 -41.14 -14.52
C ILE A 21 -38.40 -39.65 -14.56
N GLY A 22 -38.77 -39.13 -13.39
CA GLY A 22 -39.00 -37.71 -13.17
C GLY A 22 -37.70 -36.92 -13.29
N LYS A 23 -37.73 -35.84 -14.08
CA LYS A 23 -36.59 -34.95 -14.34
C LYS A 23 -35.88 -34.54 -13.04
N PRO A 24 -34.53 -34.37 -13.05
CA PRO A 24 -33.84 -33.75 -11.92
C PRO A 24 -34.41 -32.35 -11.67
N PRO A 25 -34.40 -31.85 -10.42
CA PRO A 25 -34.79 -30.47 -10.15
C PRO A 25 -33.86 -29.54 -10.95
N HIS A 26 -34.44 -28.71 -11.80
CA HIS A 26 -33.72 -27.66 -12.52
C HIS A 26 -33.15 -26.70 -11.49
N ARG A 27 -31.87 -26.90 -11.15
CA ARG A 27 -31.12 -25.99 -10.29
C ARG A 27 -30.81 -24.76 -11.13
N ASP A 28 -31.53 -23.68 -10.90
CA ASP A 28 -31.32 -22.43 -11.63
C ASP A 28 -29.83 -22.06 -11.67
N PRO A 29 -29.22 -21.95 -12.86
CA PRO A 29 -27.81 -21.61 -12.98
C PRO A 29 -27.55 -20.20 -12.46
N GLU A 30 -28.45 -19.24 -12.74
CA GLU A 30 -28.35 -17.83 -12.33
C GLU A 30 -28.17 -17.64 -10.81
N ARG A 31 -28.96 -18.37 -9.99
CA ARG A 31 -28.85 -18.27 -8.52
C ARG A 31 -27.50 -18.78 -8.00
N ARG A 32 -26.85 -19.70 -8.72
CA ARG A 32 -25.51 -20.20 -8.37
C ARG A 32 -24.43 -19.24 -8.82
N GLU A 33 -24.54 -18.73 -10.03
CA GLU A 33 -23.61 -17.80 -10.63
C GLU A 33 -23.53 -16.49 -9.84
N SER A 34 -24.68 -15.94 -9.42
CA SER A 34 -24.76 -14.78 -8.51
C SER A 34 -24.04 -15.00 -7.17
N THR A 35 -24.10 -16.22 -6.60
CA THR A 35 -23.39 -16.52 -5.35
C THR A 35 -21.88 -16.70 -5.52
N GLU A 36 -21.41 -17.17 -6.67
CA GLU A 36 -19.97 -17.34 -6.91
C GLU A 36 -19.30 -16.06 -7.43
N SER A 37 -20.01 -15.21 -8.18
CA SER A 37 -19.54 -13.88 -8.56
C SER A 37 -19.34 -12.98 -7.33
N ALA A 38 -20.29 -12.99 -6.38
CA ALA A 38 -20.16 -12.28 -5.10
C ALA A 38 -18.94 -12.75 -4.29
N ARG A 39 -18.70 -14.07 -4.21
CA ARG A 39 -17.50 -14.63 -3.55
C ARG A 39 -16.22 -14.26 -4.28
N LYS A 40 -16.20 -14.27 -5.62
CA LYS A 40 -15.05 -13.86 -6.43
C LYS A 40 -14.71 -12.39 -6.22
N ALA A 41 -15.70 -11.51 -6.20
CA ALA A 41 -15.52 -10.10 -5.87
C ALA A 41 -14.97 -9.91 -4.45
N GLN A 42 -15.52 -10.63 -3.46
CA GLN A 42 -15.05 -10.55 -2.07
C GLN A 42 -13.60 -11.06 -1.89
N ARG A 43 -13.19 -12.10 -2.63
CA ARG A 43 -11.78 -12.53 -2.70
C ARG A 43 -10.90 -11.42 -3.29
N ALA A 44 -11.27 -10.86 -4.44
CA ALA A 44 -10.50 -9.80 -5.09
C ALA A 44 -10.34 -8.54 -4.21
N VAL A 45 -11.35 -8.16 -3.43
CA VAL A 45 -11.27 -7.08 -2.43
C VAL A 45 -10.28 -7.44 -1.30
N ALA A 46 -10.25 -8.70 -0.86
CA ALA A 46 -9.29 -9.17 0.15
C ALA A 46 -7.85 -9.20 -0.40
N ASP A 47 -7.66 -9.63 -1.65
CA ASP A 47 -6.36 -9.62 -2.33
C ASP A 47 -5.85 -8.17 -2.49
N CYS A 48 -6.70 -7.25 -2.95
CA CYS A 48 -6.39 -5.82 -3.06
C CYS A 48 -5.94 -5.23 -1.71
N ARG A 49 -6.65 -5.56 -0.62
CA ARG A 49 -6.25 -5.17 0.75
C ARG A 49 -4.85 -5.66 1.11
N MET A 50 -4.50 -6.91 0.81
CA MET A 50 -3.16 -7.44 1.11
C MET A 50 -2.08 -6.64 0.38
N ILE A 51 -2.30 -6.34 -0.91
CA ILE A 51 -1.37 -5.57 -1.74
C ILE A 51 -1.20 -4.14 -1.19
N VAL A 52 -2.30 -3.45 -0.82
CA VAL A 52 -2.26 -2.11 -0.20
C VAL A 52 -1.54 -2.13 1.15
N GLN A 53 -1.75 -3.16 1.98
CA GLN A 53 -1.11 -3.30 3.28
C GLN A 53 0.40 -3.60 3.17
N GLU A 54 0.80 -4.42 2.20
CA GLU A 54 2.21 -4.68 1.92
C GLU A 54 2.90 -3.43 1.34
N PHE A 55 2.23 -2.68 0.45
CA PHE A 55 2.74 -1.38 -0.01
C PHE A 55 2.95 -0.41 1.16
N ASN A 56 1.97 -0.25 2.06
CA ASN A 56 2.10 0.58 3.27
C ASN A 56 3.31 0.17 4.13
N THR A 57 3.53 -1.15 4.27
CA THR A 57 4.70 -1.69 4.99
C THR A 57 6.01 -1.29 4.30
N LEU A 58 6.06 -1.30 2.97
CA LEU A 58 7.22 -0.82 2.20
C LEU A 58 7.44 0.69 2.31
N VAL A 59 6.38 1.50 2.41
CA VAL A 59 6.49 2.94 2.69
C VAL A 59 7.10 3.18 4.08
N ALA A 60 6.69 2.42 5.09
CA ALA A 60 7.26 2.49 6.43
C ALA A 60 8.75 2.09 6.46
N LEU A 61 9.11 0.98 5.82
CA LEU A 61 10.51 0.54 5.69
C LEU A 61 11.36 1.54 4.90
N TYR A 62 10.83 2.10 3.80
CA TYR A 62 11.56 3.11 3.04
C TYR A 62 11.81 4.38 3.87
N ARG A 63 10.83 4.80 4.68
CA ARG A 63 11.01 5.91 5.63
C ARG A 63 12.09 5.63 6.68
N GLU A 64 12.17 4.41 7.21
CA GLU A 64 13.23 4.00 8.14
C GLU A 64 14.62 4.11 7.49
N LEU A 65 14.77 3.62 6.25
CA LEU A 65 16.01 3.76 5.47
C LEU A 65 16.36 5.23 5.16
N VAL A 66 15.36 6.08 4.89
CA VAL A 66 15.55 7.53 4.68
C VAL A 66 16.01 8.22 5.96
N ILE A 67 15.50 7.81 7.14
CA ILE A 67 16.02 8.28 8.44
C ILE A 67 17.47 7.84 8.60
N SER A 68 17.80 6.57 8.33
CA SER A 68 19.18 6.07 8.42
C SER A 68 20.17 6.83 7.51
N ILE A 69 19.76 7.25 6.30
CA ILE A 69 20.57 8.12 5.43
C ILE A 69 20.82 9.48 6.07
N GLY A 70 19.84 10.04 6.79
CA GLY A 70 19.97 11.32 7.49
C GLY A 70 20.86 11.27 8.74
N GLU A 71 21.12 10.09 9.28
CA GLU A 71 21.96 9.87 10.47
C GLU A 71 23.44 9.61 10.12
N ILE A 72 23.74 9.13 8.91
CA ILE A 72 25.13 8.85 8.47
C ILE A 72 25.81 10.08 7.87
N THR A 73 27.12 10.20 8.11
CA THR A 73 27.97 11.29 7.61
C THR A 73 28.86 10.89 6.42
N VAL A 74 28.84 9.61 6.05
CA VAL A 74 29.65 8.99 4.97
C VAL A 74 28.74 8.04 4.18
N ASP A 75 28.96 7.92 2.86
CA ASP A 75 28.17 7.03 2.01
C ASP A 75 28.23 5.56 2.48
N CYS A 76 27.08 4.88 2.43
CA CYS A 76 26.91 3.49 2.83
C CYS A 76 26.28 2.68 1.68
N PRO A 77 27.08 1.98 0.86
CA PRO A 77 26.58 1.26 -0.32
C PRO A 77 25.56 0.17 0.00
N SER A 78 25.66 -0.51 1.15
CA SER A 78 24.67 -1.52 1.58
C SER A 78 23.32 -0.89 1.93
N LEU A 79 23.31 0.28 2.58
CA LEU A 79 22.09 1.03 2.84
C LEU A 79 21.43 1.51 1.54
N ARG A 80 22.22 2.03 0.59
CA ARG A 80 21.70 2.39 -0.76
C ARG A 80 21.15 1.19 -1.52
N ALA A 81 21.77 0.01 -1.40
CA ALA A 81 21.27 -1.22 -2.02
C ALA A 81 19.91 -1.66 -1.44
N GLU A 82 19.73 -1.60 -0.11
CA GLU A 82 18.43 -1.91 0.52
C GLU A 82 17.38 -0.82 0.23
N MET A 83 17.78 0.45 0.10
CA MET A 83 16.89 1.51 -0.40
C MET A 83 16.41 1.23 -1.82
N LEU A 84 17.32 0.91 -2.76
CA LEU A 84 16.98 0.57 -4.14
C LEU A 84 15.99 -0.59 -4.18
N LYS A 85 16.31 -1.70 -3.51
CA LYS A 85 15.48 -2.90 -3.41
C LYS A 85 14.09 -2.61 -2.83
N THR A 86 14.03 -1.86 -1.72
CA THR A 86 12.76 -1.45 -1.10
C THR A 86 11.97 -0.53 -2.03
N ARG A 87 12.65 0.38 -2.74
CA ARG A 87 12.04 1.33 -3.67
C ARG A 87 11.43 0.65 -4.88
N THR A 88 12.18 -0.21 -5.56
CA THR A 88 11.71 -1.00 -6.71
C THR A 88 10.47 -1.81 -6.35
N LYS A 89 10.52 -2.56 -5.23
CA LYS A 89 9.36 -3.32 -4.75
C LYS A 89 8.19 -2.40 -4.38
N GLY A 90 8.45 -1.24 -3.75
CA GLY A 90 7.42 -0.26 -3.45
C GLY A 90 6.69 0.26 -4.69
N CYS A 91 7.43 0.58 -5.77
CA CYS A 91 6.85 1.01 -7.05
C CYS A 91 6.03 -0.10 -7.73
N GLU A 92 6.50 -1.35 -7.69
CA GLU A 92 5.77 -2.52 -8.19
C GLU A 92 4.45 -2.74 -7.42
N MET A 93 4.51 -2.70 -6.08
CA MET A 93 3.35 -2.90 -5.22
C MET A 93 2.34 -1.76 -5.32
N ALA A 94 2.79 -0.52 -5.49
CA ALA A 94 1.91 0.63 -5.78
C ALA A 94 1.15 0.43 -7.11
N ARG A 95 1.85 0.04 -8.18
CA ARG A 95 1.23 -0.29 -9.48
C ARG A 95 0.23 -1.45 -9.36
N ALA A 96 0.61 -2.52 -8.66
CA ALA A 96 -0.25 -3.67 -8.43
C ALA A 96 -1.51 -3.30 -7.62
N ALA A 97 -1.38 -2.46 -6.59
CA ALA A 97 -2.47 -1.98 -5.76
C ALA A 97 -3.48 -1.17 -6.59
N HIS A 98 -3.00 -0.18 -7.36
CA HIS A 98 -3.84 0.61 -8.26
C HIS A 98 -4.56 -0.27 -9.28
N HIS A 99 -3.85 -1.15 -9.97
CA HIS A 99 -4.44 -2.05 -10.97
C HIS A 99 -5.50 -2.98 -10.36
N SER A 100 -5.21 -3.58 -9.20
CA SER A 100 -6.16 -4.41 -8.45
C SER A 100 -7.40 -3.62 -8.05
N LEU A 101 -7.23 -2.38 -7.60
CA LEU A 101 -8.32 -1.49 -7.19
C LEU A 101 -9.20 -1.06 -8.38
N SER A 102 -8.60 -0.72 -9.53
CA SER A 102 -9.34 -0.42 -10.77
C SER A 102 -10.20 -1.61 -11.23
N LEU A 103 -9.72 -2.86 -11.07
CA LEU A 103 -10.48 -4.06 -11.44
C LEU A 103 -11.70 -4.35 -10.54
N ILE A 104 -11.67 -3.95 -9.27
CA ILE A 104 -12.76 -4.21 -8.32
C ILE A 104 -13.76 -3.06 -8.16
N SER A 105 -13.45 -1.87 -8.69
CA SER A 105 -14.25 -0.66 -8.48
C SER A 105 -15.61 -0.68 -9.20
N GLY A 106 -15.73 -1.49 -10.28
CA GLY A 106 -16.97 -1.64 -11.04
C GLY A 106 -17.32 -0.43 -11.92
N PRO A 107 -18.38 -0.53 -12.76
CA PRO A 107 -18.92 0.62 -13.48
C PRO A 107 -19.70 1.57 -12.55
N GLU A 108 -19.70 2.86 -12.90
CA GLU A 108 -20.14 4.00 -12.07
C GLU A 108 -21.58 3.91 -11.51
N ASP A 109 -22.48 3.13 -12.14
CA ASP A 109 -23.91 3.04 -11.78
C ASP A 109 -24.24 2.10 -10.60
N GLY A 110 -23.25 1.47 -9.97
CA GLY A 110 -23.43 0.54 -8.85
C GLY A 110 -23.23 1.18 -7.46
N GLU A 111 -23.85 0.63 -6.42
CA GLU A 111 -23.47 0.95 -5.03
C GLU A 111 -22.04 0.45 -4.75
N ILE A 112 -21.08 1.38 -4.79
CA ILE A 112 -19.67 1.08 -4.53
C ILE A 112 -19.51 0.65 -3.07
N HIS A 113 -19.00 -0.57 -2.87
CA HIS A 113 -18.84 -1.14 -1.53
C HIS A 113 -17.92 -0.26 -0.68
N PRO A 114 -18.29 0.13 0.56
CA PRO A 114 -17.57 1.14 1.34
C PRO A 114 -16.12 0.77 1.66
N GLU A 115 -15.80 -0.52 1.63
CA GLU A 115 -14.43 -1.01 1.78
C GLU A 115 -13.53 -0.65 0.59
N ILE A 116 -14.06 -0.58 -0.63
CA ILE A 116 -13.32 -0.15 -1.82
C ILE A 116 -12.93 1.33 -1.64
N CYS A 117 -13.85 2.17 -1.17
CA CYS A 117 -13.57 3.57 -0.84
C CYS A 117 -12.45 3.71 0.22
N ARG A 118 -12.42 2.84 1.24
CA ARG A 118 -11.32 2.81 2.22
C ARG A 118 -9.98 2.43 1.58
N LEU A 119 -9.98 1.50 0.62
CA LEU A 119 -8.76 1.11 -0.12
C LEU A 119 -8.25 2.26 -1.01
N PHE A 120 -9.14 3.04 -1.65
CA PHE A 120 -8.75 4.27 -2.35
C PHE A 120 -8.06 5.28 -1.43
N ILE A 121 -8.69 5.61 -0.31
CA ILE A 121 -8.12 6.56 0.68
C ILE A 121 -6.78 6.03 1.19
N GLN A 122 -6.70 4.75 1.57
CA GLN A 122 -5.47 4.15 2.10
C GLN A 122 -4.34 4.17 1.06
N LEU A 123 -4.62 3.79 -0.19
CA LEU A 123 -3.62 3.81 -1.27
C LEU A 123 -3.19 5.24 -1.63
N GLN A 124 -4.10 6.20 -1.64
CA GLN A 124 -3.80 7.62 -1.86
C GLN A 124 -2.83 8.14 -0.79
N CYS A 125 -3.17 7.97 0.49
CA CYS A 125 -2.30 8.40 1.59
C CYS A 125 -0.94 7.70 1.55
N CYS A 126 -0.89 6.41 1.23
CA CYS A 126 0.38 5.69 1.08
C CYS A 126 1.23 6.26 -0.06
N LEU A 127 0.64 6.56 -1.23
CA LEU A 127 1.35 7.19 -2.35
C LEU A 127 1.88 8.59 -2.00
N GLU A 128 1.06 9.44 -1.36
CA GLU A 128 1.44 10.79 -0.95
C GLU A 128 2.59 10.79 0.05
N MET A 129 2.55 9.89 1.04
CA MET A 129 3.67 9.68 1.96
C MET A 129 4.91 9.17 1.21
N TYR A 130 4.75 8.18 0.33
CA TYR A 130 5.88 7.56 -0.38
C TYR A 130 6.61 8.54 -1.31
N ILE A 131 5.87 9.35 -2.06
CA ILE A 131 6.42 10.45 -2.88
C ILE A 131 7.17 11.46 -2.01
N THR A 132 6.67 11.73 -0.80
CA THR A 132 7.31 12.64 0.16
C THR A 132 8.62 12.07 0.71
N GLU A 133 8.67 10.78 1.03
CA GLU A 133 9.90 10.10 1.47
C GLU A 133 10.92 9.96 0.32
N MET A 134 10.47 9.72 -0.93
CA MET A 134 11.34 9.79 -2.11
C MET A 134 11.99 11.17 -2.24
N LEU A 135 11.22 12.26 -2.13
CA LEU A 135 11.76 13.62 -2.20
C LEU A 135 12.82 13.87 -1.11
N LYS A 136 12.56 13.48 0.14
CA LYS A 136 13.55 13.56 1.23
C LYS A 136 14.82 12.77 0.91
N SER A 137 14.68 11.56 0.37
CA SER A 137 15.83 10.73 0.01
C SER A 137 16.74 11.38 -1.05
N VAL A 138 16.16 12.03 -2.06
CA VAL A 138 16.90 12.82 -3.07
C VAL A 138 17.67 13.96 -2.40
N CYS A 139 17.02 14.72 -1.52
CA CYS A 139 17.66 15.83 -0.82
C CYS A 139 18.85 15.36 0.04
N LEU A 140 18.68 14.29 0.83
CA LEU A 140 19.73 13.79 1.72
C LEU A 140 20.91 13.17 0.95
N LEU A 141 20.64 12.36 -0.10
CA LEU A 141 21.68 11.83 -0.97
C LEU A 141 22.45 12.96 -1.70
N GLY A 142 21.75 14.02 -2.09
CA GLY A 142 22.36 15.23 -2.64
C GLY A 142 23.30 15.94 -1.65
N SER A 143 22.91 16.04 -0.37
CA SER A 143 23.77 16.58 0.68
C SER A 143 25.05 15.76 0.88
N LEU A 144 24.98 14.43 0.81
CA LEU A 144 26.16 13.55 0.88
C LEU A 144 27.14 13.77 -0.29
N GLN A 145 26.64 14.05 -1.50
CA GLN A 145 27.52 14.41 -2.63
C GLN A 145 28.21 15.77 -2.41
N LEU A 146 27.49 16.76 -1.91
CA LEU A 146 28.01 18.12 -1.70
C LEU A 146 29.10 18.17 -0.63
N HIS A 147 28.92 17.44 0.48
CA HIS A 147 29.92 17.38 1.56
C HIS A 147 31.28 16.83 1.10
N ARG A 148 31.29 15.92 0.12
CA ARG A 148 32.52 15.41 -0.48
C ARG A 148 33.18 16.43 -1.39
N LYS A 149 32.41 17.04 -2.31
CA LYS A 149 32.92 18.05 -3.25
C LYS A 149 33.51 19.29 -2.55
N GLY A 150 33.01 19.65 -1.38
CA GLY A 150 33.55 20.75 -0.55
C GLY A 150 34.85 20.40 0.19
N LYS A 151 35.20 19.13 0.34
CA LYS A 151 36.43 18.69 1.03
C LYS A 151 37.64 18.63 0.08
N ASP A 152 37.40 18.43 -1.21
CA ASP A 152 38.43 18.39 -2.26
C ASP A 152 38.72 19.77 -2.89
N SER A 153 37.99 20.83 -2.53
CA SER A 153 38.09 22.16 -3.16
C SER A 153 38.87 23.22 -2.36
N CYS A 154 39.74 22.81 -1.42
CA CYS A 154 40.57 23.74 -0.63
C CYS A 154 42.08 23.46 -0.80
N GLY A 155 42.55 23.59 -2.05
CA GLY A 155 43.96 23.86 -2.34
C GLY A 155 44.11 25.35 -2.69
N PRO A 156 45.10 26.07 -2.15
CA PRO A 156 45.24 27.50 -2.45
C PRO A 156 45.71 27.70 -3.90
N THR A 157 44.90 28.40 -4.70
CA THR A 157 45.33 28.93 -6.00
C THR A 157 46.33 30.07 -5.78
N GLY A 158 47.57 29.69 -5.45
CA GLY A 158 48.70 30.59 -5.26
C GLY A 158 49.05 31.31 -6.56
N VAL A 159 48.88 32.63 -6.50
CA VAL A 159 49.43 33.70 -7.34
C VAL A 159 50.63 33.30 -8.24
N GLN A 160 50.62 33.79 -9.49
CA GLN A 160 51.75 33.76 -10.42
C GLN A 160 53.10 34.13 -9.76
N ASN A 161 54.18 33.46 -10.16
CA ASN A 161 55.44 34.12 -10.53
C ASN A 161 56.37 33.18 -11.32
N LYS A 162 57.37 33.77 -12.00
CA LYS A 162 58.31 33.09 -12.91
C LYS A 162 59.54 32.53 -12.18
N THR A 163 60.31 31.72 -12.91
CA THR A 163 61.78 31.51 -12.79
C THR A 163 62.26 30.31 -11.96
N GLU A 164 62.58 29.23 -12.68
CA GLU A 164 63.93 28.60 -12.81
C GLU A 164 64.64 27.87 -11.62
N GLU A 165 65.08 26.64 -11.95
CA GLU A 165 66.20 25.82 -11.43
C GLU A 165 66.32 25.28 -9.98
N SER A 166 66.54 23.95 -9.95
CA SER A 166 67.49 23.19 -9.11
C SER A 166 67.24 22.99 -7.60
N CYS A 167 67.01 21.73 -7.20
CA CYS A 167 67.98 20.93 -6.42
C CYS A 167 67.50 19.48 -6.21
N ASP A 168 68.43 18.51 -6.31
CA ASP A 168 68.23 17.10 -5.95
C ASP A 168 68.43 16.84 -4.44
N ILE A 169 67.73 15.82 -3.90
CA ILE A 169 68.24 14.69 -3.07
C ILE A 169 67.06 14.07 -2.28
N PRO A 170 66.92 12.73 -2.20
CA PRO A 170 65.72 12.08 -1.66
C PRO A 170 65.82 11.75 -0.17
N ILE A 171 64.70 11.86 0.56
CA ILE A 171 64.48 11.21 1.85
C ILE A 171 63.15 10.46 1.80
N LEU A 172 63.19 9.21 2.27
CA LEU A 172 62.07 8.26 2.29
C LEU A 172 61.09 8.66 3.41
N GLU A 173 59.93 9.23 3.05
CA GLU A 173 58.79 9.33 3.95
C GLU A 173 57.90 8.08 3.81
N ASP A 174 57.69 7.38 4.92
CA ASP A 174 56.89 6.15 4.96
C ASP A 174 55.41 6.41 4.63
N THR A 175 55.03 6.06 3.40
CA THR A 175 53.65 5.70 3.01
C THR A 175 52.53 6.64 3.48
N SER A 176 52.50 7.87 2.95
CA SER A 176 51.21 8.56 2.80
C SER A 176 50.43 7.93 1.62
N SER A 177 49.62 6.92 1.89
CA SER A 177 48.72 6.34 0.89
C SER A 177 47.39 7.10 0.86
N THR A 178 47.35 8.12 0.01
CA THR A 178 46.17 8.71 -0.65
C THR A 178 44.78 8.18 -0.27
N PRO A 179 43.82 9.02 0.14
CA PRO A 179 42.42 8.69 -0.04
C PRO A 179 42.11 8.69 -1.54
N THR A 180 42.27 7.54 -2.19
CA THR A 180 41.77 7.29 -3.55
C THR A 180 40.26 7.11 -3.49
N ASP A 181 39.57 8.09 -2.91
CA ASP A 181 38.12 8.14 -2.84
C ASP A 181 37.61 8.37 -4.26
N CYS A 182 37.29 7.25 -4.90
CA CYS A 182 37.15 7.13 -6.34
C CYS A 182 35.97 7.97 -6.89
N PRO A 183 36.14 8.69 -8.01
CA PRO A 183 35.04 9.38 -8.72
C PRO A 183 33.84 8.48 -9.00
N HIS A 184 34.08 7.18 -9.15
CA HIS A 184 33.07 6.16 -9.37
C HIS A 184 31.97 6.12 -8.28
N LEU A 185 32.31 6.31 -6.99
CA LEU A 185 31.29 6.34 -5.93
C LEU A 185 30.34 7.55 -6.08
N SER A 186 30.87 8.73 -6.44
CA SER A 186 30.04 9.91 -6.65
C SER A 186 29.09 9.74 -7.84
N TRP A 187 29.52 9.06 -8.89
CA TRP A 187 28.71 8.73 -10.05
C TRP A 187 27.58 7.73 -9.73
N LEU A 188 27.84 6.77 -8.84
CA LEU A 188 26.80 5.84 -8.36
C LEU A 188 25.71 6.56 -7.56
N VAL A 189 26.06 7.47 -6.65
CA VAL A 189 25.05 8.25 -5.88
C VAL A 189 24.24 9.18 -6.80
N ALA A 190 24.84 9.74 -7.86
CA ALA A 190 24.12 10.53 -8.85
C ALA A 190 23.10 9.66 -9.62
N THR A 191 23.53 8.47 -10.05
CA THR A 191 22.66 7.49 -10.71
C THR A 191 21.50 7.05 -9.80
N ASP A 192 21.73 6.88 -8.50
CA ASP A 192 20.66 6.57 -7.54
C ASP A 192 19.63 7.72 -7.43
N ILE A 193 20.09 8.98 -7.40
CA ILE A 193 19.19 10.15 -7.38
C ILE A 193 18.33 10.21 -8.65
N ASP A 194 18.93 10.12 -9.84
CA ASP A 194 18.21 10.18 -11.12
C ASP A 194 17.12 9.10 -11.21
N ASN A 195 17.41 7.89 -10.72
CA ASN A 195 16.46 6.79 -10.63
C ASN A 195 15.32 7.07 -9.64
N ILE A 196 15.63 7.62 -8.45
CA ILE A 196 14.59 8.00 -7.47
C ILE A 196 13.69 9.09 -8.05
N GLU A 197 14.24 10.08 -8.76
CA GLU A 197 13.42 11.12 -9.39
C GLU A 197 12.50 10.56 -10.48
N MET A 198 12.99 9.61 -11.28
CA MET A 198 12.18 8.92 -12.29
C MET A 198 11.02 8.16 -11.64
N ASP A 199 11.31 7.35 -10.63
CA ASP A 199 10.32 6.60 -9.87
C ASP A 199 9.32 7.54 -9.19
N MET A 200 9.77 8.67 -8.63
CA MET A 200 8.92 9.70 -8.05
C MET A 200 7.97 10.34 -9.08
N ARG A 201 8.44 10.59 -10.31
CA ARG A 201 7.58 11.05 -11.42
C ARG A 201 6.52 10.00 -11.78
N GLU A 202 6.89 8.72 -11.83
CA GLU A 202 5.94 7.63 -12.05
C GLU A 202 4.88 7.55 -10.93
N MET A 203 5.30 7.61 -9.66
CA MET A 203 4.37 7.55 -8.52
C MET A 203 3.43 8.76 -8.47
N LYS A 204 3.90 9.96 -8.84
CA LYS A 204 3.04 11.16 -9.01
C LYS A 204 1.99 10.95 -10.12
N ASN A 205 2.39 10.38 -11.26
CA ASN A 205 1.46 10.06 -12.35
C ASN A 205 0.44 8.99 -11.92
N LEU A 206 0.85 8.01 -11.12
CA LEU A 206 -0.04 6.99 -10.56
C LEU A 206 -1.04 7.58 -9.55
N LEU A 207 -0.61 8.54 -8.72
CA LEU A 207 -1.47 9.28 -7.80
C LEU A 207 -2.53 10.14 -8.55
N SER A 208 -2.18 10.74 -9.69
CA SER A 208 -3.16 11.45 -10.55
C SER A 208 -4.24 10.49 -11.03
N LYS A 209 -3.84 9.36 -11.63
CA LYS A 209 -4.76 8.31 -12.12
C LYS A 209 -5.65 7.75 -11.01
N LEU A 210 -5.11 7.58 -9.79
CA LEU A 210 -5.89 7.13 -8.64
C LEU A 210 -7.00 8.14 -8.26
N ARG A 211 -6.70 9.44 -8.27
CA ARG A 211 -7.67 10.51 -7.99
C ARG A 211 -8.69 10.67 -9.12
N GLU A 212 -8.28 10.46 -10.37
CA GLU A 212 -9.17 10.49 -11.54
C GLU A 212 -10.20 9.34 -11.51
N THR A 213 -9.74 8.14 -11.14
CA THR A 213 -10.55 6.90 -11.03
C THR A 213 -11.24 6.71 -9.68
N MET A 214 -11.19 7.72 -8.81
CA MET A 214 -11.75 7.63 -7.47
C MET A 214 -13.29 7.71 -7.48
N PRO A 215 -14.00 6.83 -6.74
CA PRO A 215 -15.45 6.84 -6.59
C PRO A 215 -16.05 8.22 -6.35
N LEU A 216 -17.15 8.55 -7.05
CA LEU A 216 -17.89 9.82 -6.87
C LEU A 216 -18.22 10.18 -5.41
N PRO A 217 -18.56 9.24 -4.50
CA PRO A 217 -18.76 9.55 -3.07
C PRO A 217 -17.51 10.10 -2.34
N LEU A 218 -16.31 9.90 -2.89
CA LEU A 218 -15.05 10.47 -2.40
C LEU A 218 -14.68 11.73 -3.20
N LYS A 219 -14.93 11.75 -4.52
CA LYS A 219 -14.60 12.90 -5.39
C LYS A 219 -15.40 14.16 -5.06
N ASN A 220 -16.61 14.00 -4.52
CA ASN A 220 -17.48 15.09 -4.07
C ASN A 220 -17.33 15.42 -2.57
N GLN A 221 -16.34 14.84 -1.88
CA GLN A 221 -16.04 15.16 -0.49
C GLN A 221 -14.93 16.22 -0.43
N ASP A 222 -15.30 17.46 -0.09
CA ASP A 222 -14.34 18.48 0.31
C ASP A 222 -13.47 17.96 1.48
N ASP A 223 -12.20 18.33 1.53
CA ASP A 223 -11.17 17.79 2.46
C ASP A 223 -11.62 17.75 3.96
N SER A 224 -12.54 18.63 4.35
CA SER A 224 -13.11 18.70 5.71
C SER A 224 -14.02 17.50 6.08
N SER A 225 -14.44 16.68 5.11
CA SER A 225 -15.41 15.60 5.33
C SER A 225 -14.80 14.20 5.47
N LEU A 226 -13.56 13.98 5.02
CA LEU A 226 -12.84 12.70 5.14
C LEU A 226 -12.63 12.24 6.60
N LEU A 227 -12.61 13.17 7.55
CA LEU A 227 -12.51 12.89 8.99
C LEU A 227 -13.85 12.44 9.63
N ASN A 228 -14.97 12.55 8.91
CA ASN A 228 -16.32 12.24 9.40
C ASN A 228 -16.86 10.88 8.92
N LEU A 229 -15.99 9.90 8.68
CA LEU A 229 -16.39 8.50 8.50
C LEU A 229 -16.96 7.95 9.81
N THR A 230 -18.26 8.18 10.04
CA THR A 230 -18.99 7.57 11.16
C THR A 230 -18.86 6.05 11.06
N PRO A 231 -18.34 5.35 12.09
CA PRO A 231 -18.16 3.91 12.01
C PRO A 231 -19.54 3.24 11.88
N TYR A 232 -19.70 2.45 10.82
CA TYR A 232 -20.92 1.69 10.56
C TYR A 232 -21.27 0.88 11.84
N PRO A 233 -22.50 0.95 12.35
CA PRO A 233 -22.80 0.42 13.68
C PRO A 233 -22.68 -1.11 13.70
N LEU A 234 -21.58 -1.62 14.26
CA LEU A 234 -21.36 -3.04 14.56
C LEU A 234 -22.24 -3.53 15.73
N VAL A 235 -23.45 -3.00 15.85
CA VAL A 235 -24.41 -3.35 16.90
C VAL A 235 -25.09 -4.66 16.50
N ARG A 236 -24.44 -5.76 16.82
CA ARG A 236 -25.09 -7.08 16.95
C ARG A 236 -26.25 -6.93 17.93
N GLN A 237 -27.49 -6.83 17.43
CA GLN A 237 -28.69 -6.61 18.25
C GLN A 237 -28.79 -7.67 19.35
N ARG A 238 -28.38 -7.31 20.57
CA ARG A 238 -28.56 -8.16 21.74
C ARG A 238 -30.03 -8.05 22.16
N LYS A 239 -30.84 -8.97 21.64
CA LYS A 239 -32.30 -9.09 21.89
C LYS A 239 -32.58 -8.92 23.40
N ARG A 240 -33.05 -7.74 23.81
CA ARG A 240 -33.36 -7.44 25.22
C ARG A 240 -34.47 -8.38 25.67
N ARG A 241 -34.14 -9.34 26.54
CA ARG A 241 -35.14 -10.04 27.35
C ARG A 241 -35.58 -9.06 28.43
N PHE A 242 -36.80 -8.54 28.32
CA PHE A 242 -37.43 -7.83 29.42
C PHE A 242 -37.64 -8.80 30.58
N PHE A 243 -36.96 -8.56 31.69
CA PHE A 243 -37.41 -8.98 33.02
C PHE A 243 -37.93 -7.73 33.73
N GLY A 244 -39.12 -7.81 34.31
CA GLY A 244 -39.80 -6.68 34.94
C GLY A 244 -39.63 -6.63 36.46
N LEU A 245 -40.32 -5.66 37.07
CA LEU A 245 -40.36 -5.31 38.51
C LEU A 245 -39.02 -4.75 39.04
N CYS A 246 -38.94 -3.74 39.91
CA CYS A 246 -39.94 -2.90 40.59
C CYS A 246 -39.36 -1.45 40.71
N CYS A 247 -40.02 -0.42 41.27
CA CYS A 247 -41.24 -0.34 42.09
C CYS A 247 -42.00 0.99 41.85
N LEU A 248 -43.05 1.25 42.64
CA LEU A 248 -43.73 2.54 42.81
C LEU A 248 -43.16 3.29 44.03
N VAL A 249 -42.98 4.61 43.95
CA VAL A 249 -43.14 5.54 45.09
C VAL A 249 -43.76 6.84 44.57
N THR A 250 -44.86 7.25 45.19
CA THR A 250 -45.58 8.51 44.96
C THR A 250 -45.03 9.65 45.81
N SER A 251 -45.04 10.87 45.26
CA SER A 251 -45.38 12.13 45.95
C SER A 251 -45.82 13.14 44.91
#